data_AF-A0A4Q6GTK9-F1
#
_entry.id   AF-A0A4Q6GTK9-F1
#
_cell.length_a   1.000
_cell.length_b   1.000
_cell.length_c   1.000
_cell.angle_alpha   90.00
_cell.angle_beta   90.00
_cell.angle_gamma   90.00
#
_symmetry.space_group_name_H-M   'P 1'
#
loop_
_entity.id
_entity.type
_entity.pdbx_description
1 polymer ?
#
loop_
_entity_poly.entity_id
_entity_poly.type
_entity_poly.pdbx_seq_one_letter_code
_entity_poly.pdbx_strand_id
1 'polypeptide(L)' 'MKLSLLTGREAVELAQSPAFQAKWKRLYASCIWATGFQHPDFVLPWYALYQERFLPVIVLAESAGGELQGLL' A
#
# COMPACT_ATOMS: atom_id res chain seq x y z
N MET A 1 16.76 5.97 2.18
CA MET A 1 15.52 5.49 1.56
C MET A 1 15.64 3.98 1.42
N LYS A 2 14.64 3.23 1.88
CA LYS A 2 14.58 1.77 1.75
C LYS A 2 13.44 1.42 0.80
N LEU A 3 13.72 0.66 -0.26
CA LEU A 3 12.71 0.14 -1.18
C LEU A 3 12.44 -1.32 -0.83
N SER A 4 11.16 -1.70 -0.74
CA SER A 4 10.76 -3.09 -0.47
C SER A 4 9.66 -3.51 -1.45
N LEU A 5 9.71 -4.78 -1.84
CA LEU A 5 8.69 -5.46 -2.64
C LEU A 5 8.11 -6.58 -1.78
N LEU A 6 6.81 -6.53 -1.52
CA LEU A 6 6.06 -7.60 -0.88
C LEU A 6 5.09 -8.21 -1.88
N THR A 7 4.86 -9.51 -1.77
CA THR A 7 3.93 -10.22 -2.65
C THR A 7 3.06 -11.20 -1.87
N GLY A 8 1.93 -11.60 -2.45
CA GLY A 8 1.10 -12.65 -1.88
C GLY A 8 0.56 -12.26 -0.50
N ARG A 9 0.66 -13.21 0.42
CA ARG A 9 0.15 -13.07 1.79
C ARG A 9 0.79 -11.92 2.56
N GLU A 10 2.09 -11.71 2.42
CA GLU A 10 2.80 -10.62 3.12
C GLU A 10 2.30 -9.24 2.69
N ALA A 11 2.00 -9.08 1.39
CA ALA A 11 1.42 -7.85 0.87
C ALA A 11 0.01 -7.62 1.44
N VAL A 12 -0.83 -8.66 1.50
CA VAL A 12 -2.19 -8.56 2.04
C VAL A 12 -2.17 -8.24 3.53
N GLU A 13 -1.33 -8.94 4.32
CA GLU A 13 -1.18 -8.70 5.76
C GLU A 13 -0.68 -7.28 6.05
N LEU A 14 0.29 -6.78 5.28
CA LEU A 14 0.72 -5.39 5.40
C LEU A 14 -0.41 -4.41 5.06
N ALA A 15 -1.12 -4.63 3.95
CA ALA A 15 -2.22 -3.77 3.52
C ALA A 15 -3.34 -3.67 4.56
N GLN A 16 -3.62 -4.77 5.26
CA GLN A 16 -4.64 -4.84 6.31
C GLN A 16 -4.21 -4.20 7.64
N SER A 17 -2.92 -3.90 7.83
CA SER A 17 -2.43 -3.26 9.05
C SER A 17 -3.01 -1.84 9.21
N PRO A 18 -3.71 -1.53 10.32
CA PRO A 18 -4.23 -0.18 10.57
C PRO A 18 -3.13 0.88 10.57
N ALA A 19 -1.95 0.54 11.10
CA ALA A 19 -0.79 1.44 11.13
C ALA A 19 -0.30 1.75 9.71
N PHE A 20 -0.26 0.75 8.83
CA PHE A 20 0.14 0.96 7.44
C PHE A 20 -0.90 1.77 6.67
N GLN A 21 -2.19 1.49 6.85
CA GLN A 21 -3.27 2.27 6.22
C GLN A 21 -3.25 3.75 6.63
N ALA A 22 -2.90 4.06 7.89
CA ALA A 22 -2.73 5.44 8.33
C ALA A 22 -1.58 6.14 7.58
N LYS A 23 -0.43 5.47 7.42
CA LYS A 23 0.70 5.98 6.62
C LYS A 23 0.32 6.17 5.15
N TRP A 24 -0.40 5.21 4.57
CA TRP A 24 -0.90 5.27 3.20
C TRP A 24 -1.84 6.47 3.00
N LYS A 25 -2.86 6.64 3.85
CA LYS A 25 -3.80 7.79 3.75
C LYS A 25 -3.07 9.13 3.85
N ARG A 26 -2.05 9.23 4.71
CA ARG A 26 -1.20 10.42 4.81
C ARG A 26 -0.39 10.67 3.53
N LEU A 27 0.24 9.63 2.97
CA LEU A 27 0.95 9.74 1.69
C LEU A 27 0.00 10.17 0.56
N TYR A 28 -1.16 9.53 0.47
CA TYR A 28 -2.21 9.87 -0.52
C TYR A 28 -2.62 11.34 -0.42
N ALA A 29 -2.92 11.82 0.79
CA ALA A 29 -3.32 13.22 1.02
C ALA A 29 -2.22 14.23 0.64
N SER A 30 -0.95 13.83 0.69
CA SER A 30 0.19 14.68 0.29
C SER A 30 0.51 14.65 -1.21
N CYS A 31 -0.07 13.71 -1.96
CA CYS A 31 0.23 13.48 -3.36
C CYS A 31 -0.82 14.15 -4.25
N ILE A 32 -0.49 15.32 -4.81
CA ILE A 32 -1.42 16.13 -5.63
C ILE A 32 -1.89 15.45 -6.93
N TRP A 33 -1.25 14.35 -7.32
CA TRP A 33 -1.53 13.58 -8.53
C TRP A 33 -2.00 12.15 -8.22
N ALA A 34 -2.33 11.85 -6.96
CA ALA A 34 -2.94 10.59 -6.60
C ALA A 34 -4.33 10.44 -7.23
N THR A 35 -4.65 9.21 -7.64
CA THR A 35 -5.96 8.85 -8.20
C THR A 35 -6.75 8.01 -7.21
N GLY A 36 -8.08 8.00 -7.31
CA GLY A 36 -8.93 7.18 -6.42
C GLY A 36 -8.59 5.68 -6.43
N PHE A 37 -8.00 5.17 -7.52
CA PHE A 37 -7.54 3.78 -7.63
C PHE A 37 -6.31 3.45 -6.77
N GLN A 38 -5.64 4.47 -6.23
CA GLN A 38 -4.52 4.34 -5.31
C GLN A 38 -4.95 4.56 -3.85
N HIS A 39 -6.23 4.82 -3.58
CA HIS A 39 -6.73 4.96 -2.22
C HIS A 39 -6.94 3.56 -1.59
N PRO A 40 -6.63 3.35 -0.30
CA PRO A 40 -6.83 2.05 0.35
C PRO A 40 -8.28 1.56 0.25
N ASP A 41 -9.27 2.44 0.29
CA ASP A 41 -10.68 2.06 0.17
C ASP A 41 -11.04 1.46 -1.20
N PHE A 42 -10.22 1.70 -2.24
CA PHE A 42 -10.34 1.01 -3.53
C PHE A 42 -9.51 -0.28 -3.57
N VAL A 43 -8.25 -0.22 -3.12
CA VAL A 43 -7.30 -1.33 -3.27
C VAL A 43 -7.59 -2.50 -2.33
N LEU A 44 -8.01 -2.24 -1.08
CA LEU A 44 -8.23 -3.30 -0.09
C LEU A 44 -9.38 -4.25 -0.48
N PRO A 45 -10.55 -3.75 -0.94
CA PRO A 45 -11.57 -4.64 -1.50
C PRO A 45 -11.09 -5.43 -2.71
N TRP A 46 -10.25 -4.83 -3.57
CA TRP A 46 -9.70 -5.51 -4.73
C TRP A 46 -8.81 -6.68 -4.32
N TYR A 47 -7.88 -6.48 -3.38
CA TYR A 47 -7.08 -7.59 -2.84
C TYR A 47 -7.95 -8.64 -2.15
N ALA A 48 -8.94 -8.24 -1.35
CA ALA A 48 -9.82 -9.19 -0.69
C ALA A 48 -10.56 -10.11 -1.67
N LEU A 49 -11.05 -9.55 -2.79
CA LEU A 49 -11.86 -10.27 -3.78
C LEU A 49 -11.01 -11.07 -4.78
N TYR A 50 -9.81 -10.61 -5.12
CA TYR A 50 -9.05 -11.14 -6.25
C TYR A 50 -7.72 -11.80 -5.89
N GLN A 51 -7.30 -11.82 -4.63
CA GLN A 51 -6.04 -12.43 -4.19
C GLN A 51 -5.86 -13.91 -4.58
N GLU A 52 -6.95 -14.66 -4.80
CA GLU A 52 -6.87 -16.06 -5.27
C GLU A 52 -6.61 -16.17 -6.79
N ARG A 53 -6.90 -15.11 -7.54
CA ARG A 53 -6.79 -15.07 -9.02
C ARG A 53 -5.57 -14.29 -9.50
N PHE A 54 -5.18 -13.24 -8.78
CA PHE A 54 -4.03 -12.40 -9.10
C PHE A 54 -3.13 -12.28 -7.89
N LEU A 55 -1.81 -12.30 -8.11
CA LEU A 55 -0.82 -12.14 -7.04
C LEU A 55 -0.88 -10.69 -6.50
N PRO A 56 -1.23 -10.47 -5.22
CA PRO A 56 -1.10 -9.16 -4.59
C PRO A 56 0.36 -8.71 -4.57
N VAL A 57 0.62 -7.44 -4.88
CA VAL A 57 1.97 -6.88 -4.92
C VAL A 57 1.95 -5.49 -4.29
N ILE A 58 2.88 -5.22 -3.37
CA ILE A 58 3.09 -3.88 -2.84
C ILE A 58 4.55 -3.52 -3.03
N VAL A 59 4.80 -2.39 -3.68
CA VAL A 59 6.11 -1.75 -3.71
C VAL A 59 6.05 -0.51 -2.83
N LEU A 60 6.93 -0.43 -1.85
CA LEU A 60 6.93 0.69 -0.91
C LEU A 60 8.33 1.26 -0.71
N ALA A 61 8.39 2.58 -0.60
CA ALA A 61 9.59 3.32 -0.27
C ALA A 61 9.42 3.96 1.11
N GLU A 62 10.36 3.71 2.01
CA GLU A 62 10.38 4.29 3.36
C GLU A 62 11.60 5.18 3.57
N SER A 63 11.40 6.24 4.34
CA SER A 63 12.48 7.08 4.86
C SER A 63 13.29 6.31 5.91
N ALA A 64 14.46 6.85 6.30
CA ALA A 64 15.23 6.27 7.41
C ALA A 64 14.47 6.28 8.75
N GLY A 65 13.49 7.19 8.90
CA GLY A 65 12.62 7.30 10.08
C GLY A 65 11.36 6.43 10.01
N GLY A 66 11.21 5.58 8.99
CA GLY A 66 10.05 4.70 8.83
C GLY A 66 8.80 5.37 8.26
N GLU A 67 8.94 6.57 7.70
CA GLU A 67 7.84 7.28 7.03
C GLU A 67 7.66 6.73 5.61
N LEU A 68 6.40 6.46 5.22
CA LEU A 68 6.08 6.01 3.87
C LEU A 68 6.19 7.18 2.88
N GLN A 69 7.11 7.08 1.93
CA GLN A 69 7.42 8.11 0.93
C GLN A 69 6.93 7.77 -0.48
N GLY A 70 6.68 6.48 -0.75
CA GLY A 70 6.17 6.02 -2.02
C GLY A 70 5.43 4.69 -1.86
N LEU A 71 4.41 4.49 -2.69
CA LEU A 71 3.59 3.28 -2.68
C LEU A 71 3.07 3.01 -4.09
N LEU A 72 3.18 1.75 -4.51
CA LEU A 72 2.59 1.19 -5.73
C LEU A 72 1.93 -0.14 -5.39
#